data_AF-A0A7C1D888-F1
#
_entry.id   AF-A0A7C1D888-F1
#
_cell.length_a   1.000
_cell.length_b   1.000
_cell.length_c   1.000
_cell.angle_alpha   90.00
_cell.angle_beta   90.00
_cell.angle_gamma   90.00
#
_symmetry.space_group_name_H-M   'P 1'
#
loop_
_entity.id
_entity.type
_entity.pdbx_description
1 polymer ?
#
loop_
_entity_poly.entity_id
_entity_poly.type
_entity_poly.pdbx_seq_one_letter_code
_entity_poly.pdbx_strand_id
1 'polypeptide(L)'
;MKRLISAVLALLLPVLVFAGPLWNNIREITLDYPHAYFIYVDKEAKELKLIDRQLDVKKVYKIASGAQKGNKLYRGDMRTPEGVYSITEIYSYAKPWWVEAFEERVKEADAAGRDTKTLKDGLKARVDKYEAGKRRLSSMNALHLKASDGHRKFGSDEDLGTDAYGPVFMRINYPDAGDRKRHNEAKAKGLVPQGRGIGGGIAIHGTNDGESLGHDATTGCVRLNNSGIEELARYVQKGMMVIIERTSD
;
A
#
# COMPACT_ATOMS: atom_id res chain seq x y z
N MET A 1 -8.97 41.32 50.25
CA MET A 1 -8.91 41.40 48.77
C MET A 1 -7.46 41.13 48.39
N LYS A 2 -7.07 39.99 47.82
CA LYS A 2 -7.36 39.49 46.47
C LYS A 2 -7.26 37.95 46.46
N ARG A 3 -8.17 37.30 45.73
CA ARG A 3 -8.22 35.85 45.51
C ARG A 3 -7.06 35.42 44.60
N LEU A 4 -6.24 34.44 45.00
CA LEU A 4 -5.41 33.70 44.04
C LEU A 4 -6.23 32.51 43.53
N ILE A 5 -6.64 32.61 42.27
CA ILE A 5 -7.26 31.54 41.51
C ILE A 5 -6.13 30.67 40.93
N SER A 6 -6.29 29.36 41.06
CA SER A 6 -5.45 28.29 40.54
C SER A 6 -5.06 28.46 39.07
N ALA A 7 -3.82 28.12 38.73
CA ALA A 7 -3.43 27.80 37.36
C ALA A 7 -2.89 26.36 37.34
N VAL A 8 -3.79 25.40 37.16
CA VAL A 8 -3.41 24.07 36.67
C VAL A 8 -3.14 24.26 35.18
N LEU A 9 -1.86 24.22 34.79
CA LEU A 9 -1.47 24.13 33.38
C LEU A 9 -1.94 22.76 32.86
N ALA A 10 -3.14 22.70 32.30
CA ALA A 10 -3.50 21.60 31.42
C ALA A 10 -2.66 21.73 30.15
N LEU A 11 -1.62 20.90 30.02
CA LEU A 11 -0.96 20.62 28.76
C LEU A 11 -2.01 20.06 27.80
N LEU A 12 -2.67 20.93 27.06
CA LEU A 12 -3.41 20.56 25.86
C LEU A 12 -2.35 20.06 24.88
N LEU A 13 -2.15 18.74 24.84
CA LEU A 13 -1.66 18.08 23.63
C LEU A 13 -2.43 18.68 22.46
N PRO A 14 -1.77 19.09 21.36
CA PRO A 14 -2.50 19.49 20.19
C PRO A 14 -3.24 18.23 19.72
N VAL A 15 -4.52 18.15 20.06
CA VAL A 15 -5.48 17.38 19.27
C VAL A 15 -5.41 18.08 17.92
N LEU A 16 -4.55 17.58 17.04
CA LEU A 16 -4.56 17.88 15.62
C LEU A 16 -5.96 17.50 15.15
N VAL A 17 -6.89 18.45 15.23
CA VAL A 17 -8.20 18.32 14.63
C VAL A 17 -7.94 18.36 13.13
N PHE A 18 -7.76 17.16 12.56
CA PHE A 18 -7.67 16.87 11.14
C PHE A 18 -9.00 17.23 10.44
N ALA A 19 -9.34 18.51 10.39
CA ALA A 19 -10.57 19.05 9.80
C ALA A 19 -10.27 19.95 8.59
N GLY A 20 -9.35 19.50 7.73
CA GLY A 20 -9.14 20.12 6.42
C GLY A 20 -10.16 19.62 5.38
N PRO A 21 -10.34 20.36 4.26
CA PRO A 21 -11.16 19.92 3.11
C PRO A 21 -10.83 18.50 2.64
N LEU A 22 -9.55 18.12 2.74
CA LEU A 22 -9.08 16.78 2.42
C LEU A 22 -9.75 15.69 3.26
N TRP A 23 -9.84 15.90 4.59
CA TRP A 23 -10.44 14.91 5.49
C TRP A 23 -11.93 14.79 5.30
N ASN A 24 -12.62 15.87 4.90
CA ASN A 24 -14.04 15.80 4.54
C ASN A 24 -14.25 14.93 3.30
N ASN A 25 -13.40 15.06 2.27
CA ASN A 25 -13.46 14.20 1.09
C ASN A 25 -13.16 12.73 1.43
N ILE A 26 -12.16 12.47 2.29
CA ILE A 26 -11.86 11.11 2.76
C ILE A 26 -13.07 10.54 3.53
N ARG A 27 -13.71 11.33 4.41
CA ARG A 27 -14.94 10.92 5.09
C ARG A 27 -15.98 10.48 4.09
N GLU A 28 -16.31 11.31 3.11
CA GLU A 28 -17.30 10.99 2.07
C GLU A 28 -16.98 9.69 1.33
N ILE A 29 -15.73 9.50 0.90
CA ILE A 29 -15.29 8.29 0.19
C ILE A 29 -15.38 7.04 1.08
N THR A 30 -15.21 7.19 2.40
CA THR A 30 -15.15 6.08 3.36
C THR A 30 -16.48 5.77 4.06
N LEU A 31 -17.54 6.56 3.87
CA LEU A 31 -18.84 6.39 4.56
C LEU A 31 -19.38 4.95 4.44
N ASP A 32 -19.43 4.44 3.21
CA ASP A 32 -19.96 3.10 2.89
C ASP A 32 -18.87 2.03 2.78
N TYR A 33 -17.65 2.33 3.21
CA TYR A 33 -16.52 1.42 3.04
C TYR A 33 -16.66 0.19 3.97
N PRO A 34 -16.69 -1.05 3.41
CA PRO A 34 -17.11 -2.23 4.15
C PRO A 34 -16.01 -2.85 5.03
N HIS A 35 -14.81 -2.27 5.05
CA HIS A 35 -13.66 -2.83 5.77
C HIS A 35 -13.27 -1.96 6.96
N ALA A 36 -12.76 -2.60 8.00
CA ALA A 36 -12.37 -1.91 9.23
C ALA A 36 -11.27 -0.87 9.02
N TYR A 37 -10.38 -1.10 8.03
CA TYR A 37 -9.23 -0.26 7.75
C TYR A 37 -9.05 0.03 6.26
N PHE A 38 -8.46 1.18 5.95
CA PHE A 38 -7.93 1.53 4.63
C PHE A 38 -6.49 2.02 4.75
N ILE A 39 -5.80 2.06 3.61
CA ILE A 39 -4.42 2.56 3.52
C ILE A 39 -4.46 3.99 3.00
N TYR A 40 -3.70 4.88 3.62
CA TYR A 40 -3.43 6.22 3.15
C TYR A 40 -1.93 6.42 2.94
N VAL A 41 -1.52 6.88 1.77
CA VAL A 41 -0.12 7.12 1.41
C VAL A 41 0.06 8.61 1.16
N ASP A 42 0.93 9.22 1.96
CA ASP A 42 1.40 10.58 1.75
C ASP A 42 2.80 10.56 1.14
N LYS A 43 2.87 10.91 -0.15
CA LYS A 43 4.13 10.95 -0.88
C LYS A 43 5.03 12.07 -0.43
N GLU A 44 4.53 13.18 0.13
CA GLU A 44 5.39 14.27 0.60
C GLU A 44 5.97 13.94 1.97
N ALA A 45 5.12 13.54 2.91
CA ALA A 45 5.57 13.13 4.23
C ALA A 45 6.40 11.84 4.22
N LYS A 46 6.36 11.08 3.11
CA LYS A 46 6.98 9.76 2.96
C LYS A 46 6.45 8.78 4.02
N GLU A 47 5.13 8.80 4.19
CA GLU A 47 4.41 7.97 5.15
C GLU A 47 3.30 7.15 4.48
N LEU A 48 3.15 5.90 4.94
CA LEU A 48 1.94 5.11 4.76
C LEU A 48 1.26 4.96 6.11
N LYS A 49 -0.05 5.23 6.17
CA LYS A 49 -0.89 5.12 7.36
C LYS A 49 -1.93 4.05 7.16
N LEU A 50 -2.11 3.21 8.19
CA LEU A 50 -3.29 2.35 8.32
C LEU A 50 -4.31 3.11 9.15
N ILE A 51 -5.48 3.38 8.57
CA ILE A 51 -6.50 4.24 9.17
C ILE A 51 -7.80 3.44 9.29
N ASP A 52 -8.50 3.60 10.42
CA ASP A 52 -9.82 2.97 10.60
C ASP A 52 -10.97 3.83 10.04
N ARG A 53 -12.21 3.34 10.19
CA ARG A 53 -13.41 4.04 9.69
C ARG A 53 -13.74 5.33 10.46
N GLN A 54 -13.18 5.51 11.65
CA GLN A 54 -13.32 6.71 12.48
C GLN A 54 -12.25 7.76 12.11
N LEU A 55 -11.36 7.43 11.17
CA LEU A 55 -10.18 8.20 10.77
C LEU A 55 -9.07 8.24 11.81
N ASP A 56 -9.07 7.29 12.75
CA ASP A 56 -7.98 7.15 13.70
C ASP A 56 -6.81 6.40 13.05
N VAL A 57 -5.61 6.98 13.20
CA VAL A 57 -4.38 6.40 12.66
C VAL A 57 -3.95 5.24 13.55
N LYS A 58 -4.07 4.02 13.04
CA LYS A 58 -3.68 2.80 13.75
C LYS A 58 -2.17 2.54 13.69
N LYS A 59 -1.56 2.79 12.53
CA LYS A 59 -0.12 2.56 12.26
C LYS A 59 0.41 3.60 11.27
N VAL A 60 1.70 3.90 11.38
CA VAL A 60 2.45 4.75 10.45
C VAL A 60 3.73 4.03 10.05
N TYR A 61 4.04 4.03 8.77
CA TYR A 61 5.22 3.39 8.19
C TYR A 61 5.98 4.41 7.33
N LYS A 62 7.30 4.46 7.49
CA LYS A 62 8.18 5.20 6.58
C LYS A 62 8.20 4.48 5.23
N ILE A 63 8.09 5.24 4.13
CA ILE A 63 8.07 4.68 2.77
C ILE A 63 9.11 5.31 1.84
N ALA A 64 9.39 4.63 0.74
CA ALA A 64 9.92 5.25 -0.47
C ALA A 64 8.83 5.32 -1.55
N SER A 65 8.83 6.41 -2.32
CA SER A 65 7.94 6.64 -3.47
C SER A 65 8.72 6.81 -4.76
N GLY A 66 8.02 7.00 -5.88
CA GLY A 66 8.62 7.22 -7.19
C GLY A 66 9.62 8.36 -7.20
N ALA A 67 10.74 8.17 -7.91
CA ALA A 67 11.85 9.13 -8.00
C ALA A 67 11.46 10.51 -8.57
N GLN A 68 10.35 10.60 -9.32
CA GLN A 68 9.83 11.87 -9.81
C GLN A 68 8.59 12.32 -9.05
N LYS A 69 8.52 13.63 -8.84
CA LYS A 69 7.38 14.32 -8.24
C LYS A 69 6.17 14.38 -9.19
N GLY A 70 5.01 14.61 -8.58
CA GLY A 70 3.73 14.73 -9.26
C GLY A 70 3.09 13.40 -9.61
N ASN A 71 1.99 13.49 -10.35
CA ASN A 71 1.17 12.34 -10.68
C ASN A 71 1.71 11.55 -11.87
N LYS A 72 1.50 10.23 -11.86
CA LYS A 72 1.92 9.32 -12.91
C LYS A 72 1.11 9.55 -14.18
N LEU A 73 1.83 9.68 -15.30
CA LEU A 73 1.26 9.94 -16.62
C LEU A 73 1.59 8.82 -17.60
N TYR A 74 2.74 8.14 -17.49
CA TYR A 74 3.14 7.09 -18.42
C TYR A 74 4.14 6.08 -17.83
N ARG A 75 4.34 4.96 -18.53
CA ARG A 75 5.32 3.95 -18.14
C ARG A 75 6.74 4.51 -18.21
N GLY A 76 7.44 4.47 -17.08
CA GLY A 76 8.84 4.90 -16.99
C GLY A 76 9.04 6.37 -16.65
N ASP A 77 7.98 7.11 -16.30
CA ASP A 77 8.09 8.47 -15.73
C ASP A 77 8.60 8.48 -14.28
N MET A 78 8.81 7.32 -13.66
CA MET A 78 9.25 7.12 -12.28
C MET A 78 8.37 7.82 -11.23
N ARG A 79 7.08 8.05 -11.53
CA ARG A 79 6.13 8.63 -10.58
C ARG A 79 5.27 7.55 -9.94
N THR A 80 4.95 7.75 -8.66
CA THR A 80 3.87 7.03 -7.97
C THR A 80 2.55 7.76 -8.24
N PRO A 81 1.50 7.05 -8.70
CA PRO A 81 0.23 7.69 -9.05
C PRO A 81 -0.48 8.25 -7.81
N GLU A 82 -1.32 9.26 -8.01
CA GLU A 82 -2.20 9.82 -6.96
C GLU A 82 -3.67 9.54 -7.29
N GLY A 83 -4.45 9.13 -6.30
CA GLY A 83 -5.86 8.78 -6.47
C GLY A 83 -6.34 7.76 -5.44
N VAL A 84 -7.55 7.26 -5.66
CA VAL A 84 -8.19 6.23 -4.83
C VAL A 84 -8.14 4.90 -5.56
N TYR A 85 -7.44 3.94 -4.97
CA TYR A 85 -7.18 2.63 -5.52
C TYR A 85 -7.74 1.52 -4.61
N SER A 86 -7.67 0.29 -5.09
CA SER A 86 -8.00 -0.91 -4.31
C SER A 86 -6.95 -2.00 -4.48
N ILE A 87 -6.72 -2.77 -3.41
CA ILE A 87 -5.84 -3.95 -3.43
C ILE A 87 -6.49 -5.04 -4.29
N THR A 88 -5.78 -5.48 -5.33
CA THR A 88 -6.26 -6.50 -6.28
C THR A 88 -5.65 -7.87 -6.03
N GLU A 89 -4.39 -7.88 -5.60
CA GLU A 89 -3.60 -9.09 -5.34
C GLU A 89 -2.72 -8.88 -4.11
N ILE A 90 -2.51 -9.96 -3.36
CA ILE A 90 -1.62 -10.02 -2.20
C ILE A 90 -0.84 -11.31 -2.32
N TYR A 91 0.49 -11.21 -2.36
CA TYR A 91 1.40 -12.34 -2.30
C TYR A 91 2.31 -12.17 -1.09
N SER A 92 2.54 -13.24 -0.34
CA SER A 92 3.36 -13.22 0.86
C SER A 92 4.08 -14.55 1.05
N TYR A 93 5.25 -14.52 1.70
CA TYR A 93 5.93 -15.74 2.14
C TYR A 93 5.32 -16.33 3.41
N ALA A 94 4.83 -15.46 4.30
CA ALA A 94 4.08 -15.84 5.49
C ALA A 94 2.63 -16.19 5.13
N LYS A 95 2.04 -17.11 5.90
CA LYS A 95 0.64 -17.49 5.77
C LYS A 95 -0.24 -16.26 6.10
N PRO A 96 -1.21 -15.88 5.25
CA PRO A 96 -2.08 -14.75 5.52
C PRO A 96 -3.08 -15.03 6.65
N TRP A 97 -3.43 -13.99 7.41
CA TRP A 97 -4.39 -14.04 8.51
C TRP A 97 -5.76 -14.61 8.11
N TRP A 98 -6.21 -14.38 6.88
CA TRP A 98 -7.50 -14.88 6.39
C TRP A 98 -7.49 -16.38 6.07
N VAL A 99 -6.30 -16.97 5.85
CA VAL A 99 -6.14 -18.43 5.79
C VAL A 99 -6.19 -18.98 7.21
N GLU A 100 -5.41 -18.41 8.13
CA GLU A 100 -5.36 -18.82 9.54
C GLU A 100 -6.75 -18.76 10.21
N ALA A 101 -7.46 -17.64 10.05
CA ALA A 101 -8.82 -17.49 10.58
C ALA A 101 -9.80 -18.52 9.99
N PHE A 102 -9.61 -18.92 8.73
CA PHE A 102 -10.45 -19.94 8.12
C PHE A 102 -10.07 -21.35 8.60
N GLU A 103 -8.78 -21.63 8.83
CA GLU A 103 -8.30 -22.86 9.47
C GLU A 103 -8.93 -23.03 10.86
N GLU A 104 -8.92 -21.98 11.69
CA GLU A 104 -9.57 -22.02 13.01
C GLU A 104 -11.07 -22.28 12.92
N ARG A 105 -11.77 -21.63 11.98
CA ARG A 105 -13.20 -21.91 11.73
C ARG A 105 -13.46 -23.38 11.38
N VAL A 106 -12.58 -24.03 10.60
CA VAL A 106 -12.71 -25.46 10.30
C VAL A 106 -12.50 -26.29 11.57
N LYS A 107 -11.48 -25.99 12.37
CA LYS A 107 -11.20 -26.69 13.63
C LYS A 107 -12.37 -26.61 14.61
N GLU A 108 -12.96 -25.43 14.76
CA GLU A 108 -14.13 -25.21 15.62
C GLU A 108 -15.36 -26.00 15.14
N ALA A 109 -15.57 -26.09 13.82
CA ALA A 109 -16.67 -26.85 13.25
C ALA A 109 -16.48 -28.37 13.42
N ASP A 110 -15.25 -28.86 13.25
CA ASP A 110 -14.89 -30.26 13.50
C ASP A 110 -15.07 -30.61 14.99
N ALA A 111 -14.60 -29.75 15.90
CA ALA A 111 -14.76 -29.94 17.34
C ALA A 111 -16.24 -29.95 17.79
N ALA A 112 -17.11 -29.25 17.06
CA ALA A 112 -18.55 -29.23 17.29
C ALA A 112 -19.30 -30.40 16.63
N GLY A 113 -18.60 -31.35 15.99
CA GLY A 113 -19.22 -32.51 15.32
C GLY A 113 -20.09 -32.16 14.11
N ARG A 114 -19.86 -31.00 13.48
CA ARG A 114 -20.60 -30.57 12.28
C ARG A 114 -20.06 -31.26 11.04
N ASP A 115 -20.87 -31.38 9.98
CA ASP A 115 -20.34 -31.74 8.66
C ASP A 115 -19.44 -30.61 8.13
N THR A 116 -18.16 -30.92 7.94
CA THR A 116 -17.13 -29.96 7.54
C THR A 116 -16.60 -30.18 6.13
N LYS A 117 -17.20 -31.06 5.30
CA LYS A 117 -16.68 -31.34 3.95
C LYS A 117 -16.50 -30.06 3.12
N THR A 118 -17.56 -29.26 2.98
CA THR A 118 -17.51 -28.00 2.23
C THR A 118 -16.55 -26.97 2.84
N LEU A 119 -16.40 -26.97 4.17
CA LEU A 119 -15.43 -26.11 4.85
C LEU A 119 -14.00 -26.53 4.52
N LYS A 120 -13.69 -27.83 4.54
CA LYS A 120 -12.38 -28.37 4.21
C LYS A 120 -12.03 -28.13 2.74
N ASP A 121 -12.98 -28.30 1.82
CA ASP A 121 -12.79 -27.95 0.41
C ASP A 121 -12.51 -26.45 0.23
N GLY A 122 -13.25 -25.60 0.94
CA GLY A 122 -13.04 -24.16 0.97
C GLY A 122 -11.69 -23.73 1.57
N LEU A 123 -11.19 -24.48 2.57
CA LEU A 123 -9.87 -24.27 3.16
C LEU A 123 -8.78 -24.67 2.17
N LYS A 124 -8.91 -25.83 1.53
CA LYS A 124 -7.98 -26.29 0.51
C LYS A 124 -7.82 -25.27 -0.61
N ALA A 125 -8.92 -24.74 -1.15
CA ALA A 125 -8.88 -23.72 -2.19
C ALA A 125 -8.14 -22.42 -1.75
N ARG A 126 -8.28 -22.04 -0.47
CA ARG A 126 -7.59 -20.88 0.12
C ARG A 126 -6.09 -21.12 0.27
N VAL A 127 -5.70 -22.29 0.76
CA VAL A 127 -4.29 -22.71 0.87
C VAL A 127 -3.65 -22.79 -0.52
N ASP A 128 -4.31 -23.42 -1.49
CA ASP A 128 -3.80 -23.53 -2.86
C ASP A 128 -3.56 -22.15 -3.50
N LYS A 129 -4.49 -21.20 -3.28
CA LYS A 129 -4.36 -19.81 -3.72
C LYS A 129 -3.18 -19.10 -3.05
N TYR A 130 -3.02 -19.25 -1.74
CA TYR A 130 -1.89 -18.68 -1.01
C TYR A 130 -0.56 -19.24 -1.53
N GLU A 131 -0.44 -20.56 -1.68
CA GLU A 131 0.77 -21.21 -2.18
C GLU A 131 1.10 -20.81 -3.62
N ALA A 132 0.09 -20.60 -4.48
CA ALA A 132 0.30 -20.04 -5.81
C ALA A 132 0.85 -18.61 -5.76
N GLY A 133 0.32 -17.76 -4.87
CA GLY A 133 0.83 -16.41 -4.63
C GLY A 133 2.27 -16.41 -4.11
N LYS A 134 2.57 -17.30 -3.16
CA LYS A 134 3.93 -17.48 -2.61
C LYS A 134 4.94 -17.83 -3.70
N ARG A 135 4.62 -18.81 -4.55
CA ARG A 135 5.46 -19.15 -5.72
C ARG A 135 5.63 -17.97 -6.68
N ARG A 136 4.55 -17.21 -6.92
CA ARG A 136 4.61 -16.02 -7.78
C ARG A 136 5.57 -14.96 -7.22
N LEU A 137 5.52 -14.70 -5.91
CA LEU A 137 6.43 -13.78 -5.25
C LEU A 137 7.88 -14.28 -5.34
N SER A 138 8.13 -15.57 -5.10
CA SER A 138 9.46 -16.16 -5.29
C SER A 138 9.98 -15.96 -6.71
N SER A 139 9.16 -16.19 -7.73
CA SER A 139 9.55 -15.94 -9.13
C SER A 139 9.84 -14.47 -9.42
N MET A 140 9.09 -13.54 -8.81
CA MET A 140 9.32 -12.11 -8.96
C MET A 140 10.62 -11.67 -8.29
N ASN A 141 10.90 -12.18 -7.09
CA ASN A 141 12.13 -11.88 -6.35
C ASN A 141 13.38 -12.55 -6.95
N ALA A 142 13.22 -13.61 -7.74
CA ALA A 142 14.32 -14.19 -8.50
C ALA A 142 14.77 -13.34 -9.71
N LEU A 143 13.97 -12.35 -10.13
CA LEU A 143 14.35 -11.44 -11.22
C LEU A 143 15.43 -10.47 -10.74
N HIS A 144 16.53 -10.40 -11.48
CA HIS A 144 17.60 -9.44 -11.22
C HIS A 144 17.29 -8.10 -11.89
N LEU A 145 16.95 -7.08 -11.10
CA LEU A 145 16.58 -5.76 -11.60
C LEU A 145 17.80 -4.88 -11.82
N LYS A 146 18.01 -4.45 -13.08
CA LYS A 146 19.22 -3.75 -13.51
C LYS A 146 19.11 -2.23 -13.46
N ALA A 147 20.25 -1.60 -13.17
CA ALA A 147 20.46 -0.16 -13.23
C ALA A 147 20.21 0.41 -14.62
N SER A 148 20.53 -0.37 -15.67
CA SER A 148 20.29 -0.01 -17.08
C SER A 148 18.81 0.14 -17.42
N ASP A 149 17.93 -0.54 -16.68
CA ASP A 149 16.48 -0.50 -16.86
C ASP A 149 15.81 0.52 -15.94
N GLY A 150 16.61 1.31 -15.20
CA GLY A 150 16.15 2.30 -14.24
C GLY A 150 15.92 1.77 -12.82
N HIS A 151 16.38 0.55 -12.52
CA HIS A 151 16.29 -0.05 -11.18
C HIS A 151 17.65 -0.03 -10.48
N ARG A 152 17.90 1.02 -9.71
CA ARG A 152 19.15 1.21 -8.95
C ARG A 152 18.89 1.16 -7.45
N LYS A 153 19.91 0.81 -6.69
CA LYS A 153 19.92 1.12 -5.26
C LYS A 153 19.99 2.62 -5.05
N PHE A 154 19.40 3.09 -3.97
CA PHE A 154 19.40 4.50 -3.64
C PHE A 154 20.84 5.02 -3.45
N GLY A 155 21.14 6.18 -4.03
CA GLY A 155 22.44 6.83 -3.91
C GLY A 155 23.61 6.14 -4.63
N SER A 156 23.35 5.14 -5.49
CA SER A 156 24.41 4.45 -6.23
C SER A 156 24.03 4.12 -7.68
N ASP A 157 25.03 3.72 -8.47
CA ASP A 157 24.85 3.20 -9.83
C ASP A 157 24.73 1.67 -9.87
N GLU A 158 24.66 1.01 -8.70
CA GLU A 158 24.49 -0.44 -8.62
C GLU A 158 23.10 -0.86 -9.08
N ASP A 159 23.03 -2.06 -9.66
CA ASP A 159 21.77 -2.77 -9.86
C ASP A 159 21.01 -2.88 -8.54
N LEU A 160 19.69 -2.67 -8.59
CA LEU A 160 18.82 -2.98 -7.46
C LEU A 160 18.90 -4.48 -7.10
N GLY A 161 19.14 -5.34 -8.09
CA GLY A 161 19.41 -6.75 -7.89
C GLY A 161 18.15 -7.60 -7.70
N THR A 162 18.31 -8.73 -7.02
CA THR A 162 17.23 -9.68 -6.70
C THR A 162 16.58 -9.36 -5.36
N ASP A 163 15.43 -9.98 -5.10
CA ASP A 163 14.62 -9.79 -3.88
C ASP A 163 14.08 -8.36 -3.67
N ALA A 164 13.96 -7.60 -4.77
CA ALA A 164 13.52 -6.21 -4.74
C ALA A 164 12.11 -5.99 -4.18
N TYR A 165 11.26 -7.02 -4.13
CA TYR A 165 9.90 -6.92 -3.59
C TYR A 165 9.79 -7.31 -2.11
N GLY A 166 10.81 -7.97 -1.55
CA GLY A 166 10.81 -8.44 -0.16
C GLY A 166 9.71 -9.48 0.13
N PRO A 167 9.24 -9.59 1.39
CA PRO A 167 8.42 -10.72 1.85
C PRO A 167 6.92 -10.61 1.50
N VAL A 168 6.46 -9.44 1.09
CA VAL A 168 5.05 -9.15 0.78
C VAL A 168 4.95 -8.21 -0.41
N PHE A 169 4.03 -8.53 -1.33
CA PHE A 169 3.69 -7.72 -2.50
C PHE A 169 2.18 -7.54 -2.60
N MET A 170 1.72 -6.28 -2.65
CA MET A 170 0.30 -5.92 -2.72
C MET A 170 0.02 -5.03 -3.93
N ARG A 171 -0.63 -5.58 -4.97
CA ARG A 171 -0.94 -4.85 -6.21
C ARG A 171 -2.15 -3.95 -6.03
N ILE A 172 -2.06 -2.71 -6.51
CA ILE A 172 -3.22 -1.81 -6.64
C ILE A 172 -3.82 -1.88 -8.05
N ASN A 173 -5.09 -1.48 -8.21
CA ASN A 173 -5.80 -1.43 -9.49
C ASN A 173 -5.37 -0.28 -10.44
N TYR A 174 -4.12 0.20 -10.37
CA TYR A 174 -3.58 1.15 -11.34
C TYR A 174 -3.24 0.44 -12.68
N PRO A 175 -3.63 0.99 -13.84
CA PRO A 175 -4.38 2.23 -14.03
C PRO A 175 -5.91 2.01 -13.99
N ASP A 176 -6.62 2.93 -13.36
CA ASP A 176 -8.09 3.04 -13.39
C ASP A 176 -8.60 3.98 -14.51
N ALA A 177 -9.89 4.33 -14.48
CA ALA A 177 -10.49 5.23 -15.45
C ALA A 177 -9.94 6.68 -15.36
N GLY A 178 -9.68 7.18 -14.15
CA GLY A 178 -9.09 8.48 -13.91
C GLY A 178 -7.65 8.55 -14.41
N ASP A 179 -6.86 7.52 -14.16
CA ASP A 179 -5.50 7.39 -14.70
C ASP A 179 -5.49 7.43 -16.23
N ARG A 180 -6.41 6.70 -16.87
CA ARG A 180 -6.53 6.68 -18.35
C ARG A 180 -6.90 8.04 -18.91
N LYS A 181 -7.83 8.75 -18.26
CA LYS A 181 -8.20 10.12 -18.63
C LYS A 181 -6.98 11.04 -18.53
N ARG A 182 -6.27 11.03 -17.40
CA ARG A 182 -5.05 11.83 -17.19
C ARG A 182 -3.96 11.52 -18.21
N HIS A 183 -3.72 10.24 -18.51
CA HIS A 183 -2.77 9.82 -19.55
C HIS A 183 -3.13 10.39 -20.93
N ASN A 184 -4.40 10.27 -21.33
CA ASN A 184 -4.86 10.74 -22.64
C ASN A 184 -4.75 12.27 -22.75
N GLU A 185 -5.10 13.01 -21.69
CA GLU A 185 -4.94 14.46 -21.63
C GLU A 185 -3.47 14.88 -21.70
N ALA A 186 -2.60 14.20 -20.94
CA ALA A 186 -1.15 14.44 -20.99
C ALA A 186 -0.58 14.16 -22.38
N LYS A 187 -1.04 13.08 -23.03
CA LYS A 187 -0.64 12.73 -24.39
C LYS A 187 -1.08 13.78 -25.40
N ALA A 188 -2.32 14.28 -25.31
CA ALA A 188 -2.82 15.36 -26.16
C ALA A 188 -2.04 16.67 -25.98
N LYS A 189 -1.52 16.92 -24.78
CA LYS A 189 -0.66 18.07 -24.47
C LYS A 189 0.82 17.88 -24.81
N GLY A 190 1.21 16.74 -25.40
CA GLY A 190 2.60 16.43 -25.74
C GLY A 190 3.50 16.10 -24.53
N LEU A 191 2.91 15.83 -23.36
CA LEU A 191 3.64 15.51 -22.12
C LEU A 191 4.01 14.02 -22.01
N VAL A 192 3.50 13.17 -22.91
CA VAL A 192 3.83 11.75 -22.98
C VAL A 192 4.77 11.51 -24.16
N PRO A 193 6.00 11.00 -23.94
CA PRO A 193 6.90 10.67 -25.04
C PRO A 193 6.29 9.67 -26.01
N GLN A 194 6.61 9.80 -27.30
CA GLN A 194 6.09 8.92 -28.34
C GLN A 194 6.36 7.44 -28.01
N GLY A 195 5.37 6.58 -28.25
CA GLY A 195 5.45 5.14 -27.98
C GLY A 195 5.32 4.74 -26.51
N ARG A 196 5.21 5.68 -25.56
CA ARG A 196 4.98 5.36 -24.15
C ARG A 196 3.50 5.18 -23.86
N GLY A 197 3.11 3.99 -23.41
CA GLY A 197 1.79 3.73 -22.85
C GLY A 197 1.69 4.11 -21.37
N ILE A 198 0.47 4.04 -20.82
CA ILE A 198 0.16 4.38 -19.42
C ILE A 198 0.93 3.56 -18.36
N GLY A 199 1.34 2.34 -18.71
CA GLY A 199 1.99 1.40 -17.80
C GLY A 199 1.00 0.65 -16.91
N GLY A 200 1.52 0.06 -15.83
CA GLY A 200 0.76 -0.74 -14.90
C GLY A 200 1.66 -1.35 -13.83
N GLY A 201 1.06 -2.16 -12.97
CA GLY A 201 1.80 -2.95 -11.99
C GLY A 201 2.37 -2.19 -10.80
N ILE A 202 1.74 -1.08 -10.44
CA ILE A 202 2.03 -0.36 -9.20
C ILE A 202 1.60 -1.23 -8.02
N ALA A 203 2.45 -1.26 -7.00
CA ALA A 203 2.25 -2.08 -5.81
C ALA A 203 2.84 -1.42 -4.57
N ILE A 204 2.38 -1.88 -3.41
CA ILE A 204 2.96 -1.64 -2.10
C ILE A 204 3.71 -2.93 -1.72
N HIS A 205 5.00 -2.84 -1.43
CA HIS A 205 5.82 -4.02 -1.16
C HIS A 205 6.99 -3.75 -0.20
N GLY A 206 7.71 -4.80 0.19
CA GLY A 206 8.94 -4.70 0.99
C GLY A 206 10.10 -4.11 0.19
N THR A 207 11.34 -4.27 0.66
CA THR A 207 12.51 -3.76 -0.07
C THR A 207 13.78 -4.54 0.29
N ASN A 208 14.67 -4.67 -0.67
CA ASN A 208 16.07 -5.05 -0.46
C ASN A 208 17.00 -3.81 -0.32
N ASP A 209 16.44 -2.61 -0.48
CA ASP A 209 17.12 -1.33 -0.48
C ASP A 209 16.51 -0.46 0.62
N GLY A 210 16.93 -0.68 1.86
CA GLY A 210 16.42 0.02 3.04
C GLY A 210 16.80 1.50 3.09
N GLU A 211 17.92 1.88 2.47
CA GLU A 211 18.40 3.26 2.43
C GLU A 211 17.49 4.17 1.60
N SER A 212 16.72 3.60 0.65
CA SER A 212 15.71 4.34 -0.10
C SER A 212 14.53 4.87 0.74
N LEU A 213 14.29 4.32 1.94
CA LEU A 213 13.13 4.67 2.75
C LEU A 213 13.23 6.10 3.28
N GLY A 214 12.21 6.91 3.00
CA GLY A 214 12.21 8.35 3.25
C GLY A 214 12.51 9.20 2.03
N HIS A 215 12.71 8.59 0.86
CA HIS A 215 13.14 9.28 -0.34
C HIS A 215 12.25 8.98 -1.55
N ASP A 216 12.32 9.87 -2.55
CA ASP A 216 11.82 9.62 -3.89
C ASP A 216 12.88 8.81 -4.65
N ALA A 217 12.68 7.49 -4.76
CA ALA A 217 13.72 6.57 -5.19
C ALA A 217 13.23 5.39 -6.06
N THR A 218 11.93 5.10 -6.04
CA THR A 218 11.39 3.93 -6.75
C THR A 218 11.06 4.26 -8.21
N THR A 219 10.72 3.25 -9.00
CA THR A 219 10.19 3.43 -10.36
C THR A 219 8.66 3.68 -10.40
N GLY A 220 8.03 3.83 -9.23
CA GLY A 220 6.62 4.15 -9.07
C GLY A 220 5.91 3.35 -7.96
N CYS A 221 6.47 2.22 -7.51
CA CYS A 221 5.94 1.47 -6.37
C CYS A 221 6.11 2.21 -5.04
N VAL A 222 5.34 1.82 -4.04
CA VAL A 222 5.51 2.25 -2.65
C VAL A 222 6.27 1.16 -1.91
N ARG A 223 7.47 1.47 -1.39
CA ARG A 223 8.30 0.51 -0.66
C ARG A 223 8.26 0.78 0.83
N LEU A 224 8.15 -0.29 1.62
CA LEU A 224 8.27 -0.29 3.08
C LEU A 224 9.49 -1.14 3.48
N ASN A 225 9.92 -1.01 4.73
CA ASN A 225 10.80 -2.03 5.32
C ASN A 225 10.06 -3.38 5.44
N ASN A 226 10.83 -4.47 5.49
CA ASN A 226 10.28 -5.82 5.43
C ASN A 226 9.41 -6.16 6.65
N SER A 227 9.79 -5.74 7.85
CA SER A 227 8.98 -5.94 9.05
C SER A 227 7.67 -5.13 9.03
N GLY A 228 7.70 -3.90 8.51
CA GLY A 228 6.52 -3.04 8.41
C GLY A 228 5.51 -3.56 7.39
N ILE A 229 5.96 -4.04 6.22
CA ILE A 229 5.05 -4.63 5.23
C ILE A 229 4.41 -5.93 5.73
N GLU A 230 5.14 -6.74 6.49
CA GLU A 230 4.61 -7.95 7.13
C GLU A 230 3.57 -7.63 8.21
N GLU A 231 3.81 -6.60 9.03
CA GLU A 231 2.83 -6.13 10.00
C GLU A 231 1.57 -5.59 9.32
N LEU A 232 1.73 -4.73 8.31
CA LEU A 232 0.63 -4.17 7.53
C LEU A 232 -0.23 -5.28 6.91
N ALA A 233 0.41 -6.32 6.35
CA ALA A 233 -0.29 -7.44 5.70
C ALA A 233 -1.27 -8.19 6.61
N ARG A 234 -1.15 -8.08 7.95
CA ARG A 234 -2.10 -8.65 8.92
C ARG A 234 -3.46 -7.95 8.93
N TYR A 235 -3.56 -6.77 8.33
CA TYR A 235 -4.80 -6.00 8.25
C TYR A 235 -5.38 -5.97 6.83
N VAL A 236 -4.53 -6.21 5.83
CA VAL A 236 -4.89 -6.02 4.42
C VAL A 236 -5.64 -7.21 3.85
N GLN A 237 -6.64 -6.92 3.02
CA GLN A 237 -7.37 -7.89 2.21
C GLN A 237 -7.65 -7.35 0.81
N LYS A 238 -7.98 -8.26 -0.12
CA LYS A 238 -8.40 -7.87 -1.47
C LYS A 238 -9.64 -6.96 -1.38
N GLY A 239 -9.64 -5.89 -2.16
CA GLY A 239 -10.67 -4.85 -2.15
C GLY A 239 -10.38 -3.71 -1.17
N MET A 240 -9.37 -3.86 -0.30
CA MET A 240 -8.99 -2.77 0.62
C MET A 240 -8.63 -1.51 -0.16
N MET A 241 -9.23 -0.39 0.27
CA MET A 241 -9.00 0.93 -0.31
C MET A 241 -7.59 1.41 0.01
N VAL A 242 -6.97 2.06 -0.99
CA VAL A 242 -5.67 2.70 -0.90
C VAL A 242 -5.79 4.11 -1.48
N ILE A 243 -5.67 5.12 -0.63
CA ILE A 243 -5.63 6.51 -1.05
C ILE A 243 -4.16 6.91 -1.17
N ILE A 244 -3.74 7.46 -2.31
CA ILE A 244 -2.37 7.95 -2.52
C ILE A 244 -2.44 9.41 -2.92
N GLU A 245 -1.76 10.25 -2.15
CA GLU A 245 -1.80 11.71 -2.31
C GLU A 245 -0.44 12.35 -2.03
N ARG A 246 -0.39 13.65 -2.24
CA ARG A 246 0.74 14.51 -1.91
C ARG A 246 0.16 15.73 -1.18
N THR A 247 0.41 15.84 0.13
CA THR A 247 -0.26 16.84 0.98
C THR A 247 0.27 18.27 0.84
N SER A 248 1.29 18.50 0.02
CA SER A 248 1.85 19.84 -0.26
C SER A 248 1.29 20.54 -1.50
N ASP A 249 0.33 19.91 -2.20
CA ASP A 249 -0.32 20.42 -3.41
C ASP A 249 -1.80 20.77 -3.14
#